data_AF-A0A6P1ETP1-F1
#
_entry.id   AF-A0A6P1ETP1-F1
#
_cell.length_a   1.000
_cell.length_b   1.000
_cell.length_c   1.000
_cell.angle_alpha   90.00
_cell.angle_beta   90.00
_cell.angle_gamma   90.00
#
_symmetry.space_group_name_H-M   'P 1'
#
loop_
_entity.id
_entity.type
_entity.pdbx_description
1 polymer ?
#
loop_
_entity_poly.entity_id
_entity_poly.type
_entity_poly.pdbx_seq_one_letter_code
_entity_poly.pdbx_strand_id
1 'polypeptide(L)' 'MDWELWNQGLWALVPTVTIGLLFWFIMRALIRSDRNERRAYDRIEAQERARRGLPPRDAA' A
#
# COMPACT_ATOMS: atom_id res chain seq x y z
N MET A 1 18.84 -25.63 -30.07
CA MET A 1 18.58 -24.57 -29.08
C MET A 1 19.03 -25.13 -27.74
N ASP A 2 20.19 -24.68 -27.30
CA ASP A 2 20.82 -24.97 -26.03
C ASP A 2 20.00 -24.40 -24.87
N TRP A 3 19.15 -25.26 -24.30
CA TRP A 3 18.28 -24.98 -23.15
C TRP A 3 19.04 -24.40 -21.94
N GLU A 4 20.33 -24.72 -21.80
CA GLU A 4 21.19 -24.22 -20.72
C GLU A 4 21.44 -22.71 -20.77
N LEU A 5 21.59 -22.11 -21.97
CA LEU A 5 21.77 -20.66 -22.12
C LEU A 5 20.51 -19.91 -21.66
N TRP A 6 19.35 -20.44 -22.00
CA TRP A 6 18.06 -19.89 -21.56
C TRP A 6 17.87 -20.02 -20.05
N ASN A 7 18.30 -21.13 -19.44
CA ASN A 7 18.23 -21.34 -17.99
C ASN A 7 19.12 -20.35 -17.22
N GLN A 8 20.38 -20.18 -17.61
CA GLN A 8 21.30 -19.26 -16.92
C GLN A 8 20.86 -17.80 -17.03
N GLY A 9 20.39 -17.37 -18.21
CA GLY A 9 19.87 -16.02 -18.41
C GLY A 9 18.62 -15.72 -17.59
N LEU A 10 17.71 -16.68 -17.43
CA LEU A 10 16.50 -16.51 -16.62
C LEU A 10 16.83 -16.32 -15.14
N TRP A 11 17.76 -17.12 -14.61
CA TRP A 11 18.17 -17.03 -13.21
C TRP A 11 18.88 -15.71 -12.88
N ALA A 12 19.58 -15.11 -13.85
CA ALA A 12 20.20 -13.80 -13.67
C ALA A 12 19.19 -12.64 -13.54
N LEU A 13 17.98 -12.80 -14.08
CA LEU A 13 16.90 -11.80 -14.01
C LEU A 13 16.09 -11.88 -12.72
N VAL A 14 16.08 -13.04 -12.04
CA VAL A 14 15.37 -13.24 -10.78
C VAL A 14 15.69 -12.16 -9.72
N PRO A 15 16.96 -11.84 -9.41
CA PRO A 15 17.26 -10.85 -8.37
C PRO A 15 16.77 -9.44 -8.71
N THR A 16 16.85 -9.00 -9.97
CA THR A 16 16.41 -7.64 -10.35
C THR A 16 14.90 -7.51 -10.33
N VAL A 17 14.18 -8.52 -10.85
CA VAL A 17 12.71 -8.55 -10.81
C VAL A 17 12.21 -8.66 -9.37
N THR A 18 12.86 -9.46 -8.53
CA THR A 18 12.49 -9.60 -7.11
C THR A 18 12.59 -8.27 -6.38
N ILE A 19 13.69 -7.52 -6.57
CA ILE A 19 13.85 -6.20 -5.97
C ILE A 19 12.78 -5.22 -6.50
N GLY A 20 12.52 -5.24 -7.80
CA GLY A 20 11.49 -4.40 -8.41
C GLY A 20 10.08 -4.70 -7.86
N LEU A 21 9.73 -5.97 -7.72
CA LEU A 21 8.47 -6.41 -7.13
C LEU A 21 8.36 -6.04 -5.66
N LEU A 22 9.44 -6.20 -4.89
CA LEU A 22 9.48 -5.82 -3.48
C LEU A 22 9.27 -4.31 -3.33
N PHE A 23 9.98 -3.49 -4.12
CA PHE A 23 9.83 -2.04 -4.12
C PHE A 23 8.40 -1.62 -4.49
N TRP A 24 7.85 -2.18 -5.57
CA TRP A 24 6.46 -1.93 -5.98
C TRP A 24 5.46 -2.31 -4.88
N PHE A 25 5.67 -3.45 -4.22
CA PHE A 25 4.82 -3.90 -3.13
C PHE A 25 4.86 -2.93 -1.94
N ILE A 26 6.06 -2.47 -1.54
CA ILE A 26 6.22 -1.49 -0.47
C ILE A 26 5.53 -0.17 -0.82
N MET A 27 5.76 0.38 -2.02
CA MET A 27 5.11 1.62 -2.46
C MET A 27 3.58 1.47 -2.51
N ARG A 28 3.10 0.35 -3.03
CA ARG A 28 1.67 0.04 -3.07
C ARG A 28 1.07 -0.06 -1.66
N ALA A 29 1.78 -0.69 -0.73
CA ALA A 29 1.34 -0.84 0.66
C ALA A 29 1.27 0.52 1.37
N LEU A 30 2.29 1.38 1.19
CA LEU A 30 2.33 2.72 1.78
C LEU A 30 1.15 3.58 1.29
N ILE A 31 0.93 3.64 -0.02
CA ILE A 31 -0.18 4.40 -0.63
C ILE A 31 -1.54 3.87 -0.17
N ARG A 32 -1.67 2.55 0.02
CA ARG A 32 -2.91 1.92 0.51
C ARG A 32 -3.13 2.19 2.00
N SER A 33 -2.07 2.20 2.82
CA SER A 33 -2.14 2.44 4.26
C SER A 33 -2.62 3.85 4.59
N ASP A 34 -2.09 4.88 3.93
CA ASP A 34 -2.49 6.29 4.15
C ASP A 34 -4.01 6.48 3.99
N ARG A 35 -4.63 5.78 3.04
CA ARG A 35 -6.09 5.84 2.82
C ARG A 35 -6.91 5.17 3.91
N ASN A 36 -6.37 4.15 4.57
CA ASN A 36 -7.05 3.46 5.67
C ASN A 36 -6.93 4.23 6.98
N GLU A 37 -5.76 4.81 7.24
CA GLU A 37 -5.50 5.60 8.44
C GLU A 37 -6.42 6.83 8.51
N ARG A 38 -6.54 7.59 7.41
CA ARG A 38 -7.47 8.75 7.35
C ARG A 38 -8.91 8.35 7.67
N ARG A 39 -9.41 7.26 7.08
CA ARG A 39 -10.78 6.77 7.33
C ARG A 39 -10.99 6.28 8.75
N ALA A 40 -9.97 5.71 9.39
CA ALA A 40 -10.05 5.27 10.77
C ALA A 40 -10.10 6.48 11.73
N TYR A 41 -9.25 7.49 11.51
CA TYR A 41 -9.27 8.74 12.27
C TYR A 41 -10.60 9.49 12.12
N ASP A 42 -11.14 9.62 10.90
CA ASP A 42 -12.42 10.29 10.66
C ASP A 42 -13.58 9.59 11.39
N ARG A 43 -13.57 8.25 11.43
CA ARG A 43 -14.59 7.46 12.16
C ARG A 43 -14.51 7.67 13.66
N ILE A 44 -13.30 7.72 14.23
CA ILE A 44 -13.10 7.93 15.67
C ILE A 44 -13.51 9.35 16.05
N GLU A 45 -13.10 10.36 15.26
CA GLU A 45 -13.46 11.76 15.50
C GLU A 45 -14.99 11.98 15.42
N ALA A 46 -15.66 11.34 14.45
CA ALA A 46 -17.13 11.39 14.33
C ALA A 46 -17.83 10.76 15.55
N GLN A 47 -17.31 9.65 16.08
CA GLN A 47 -17.85 9.02 17.28
C GLN A 47 -17.64 9.90 18.53
N GLU A 48 -16.47 10.52 18.67
CA GLU A 48 -16.21 11.45 19.79
C GLU A 48 -17.09 12.70 19.72
N ARG A 49 -17.28 13.28 18.53
CA ARG A 49 -18.18 14.43 18.35
C ARG A 49 -19.63 14.09 18.66
N ALA A 50 -20.12 12.93 18.20
CA ALA A 50 -21.46 12.46 18.51
C ALA A 50 -21.67 12.28 20.02
N ARG A 51 -20.68 11.73 20.73
CA ARG A 51 -20.71 11.60 22.20
C ARG A 51 -20.67 12.96 22.92
N ARG A 52 -19.99 13.95 22.34
CA ARG A 52 -19.90 15.31 22.90
C ARG A 52 -21.06 16.22 22.46
N GLY A 53 -22.00 15.73 21.65
CA GLY A 53 -23.12 16.53 21.12
C GLY A 53 -22.68 17.65 20.16
N LEU A 54 -21.48 17.55 19.59
CA LEU A 54 -20.95 18.54 18.65
C LEU A 54 -21.50 18.27 17.23
N PRO A 55 -21.78 19.32 16.45
CA PRO A 55 -22.25 19.14 15.07
C PRO A 55 -21.18 18.43 14.21
N PRO A 56 -21.60 17.70 13.15
CA PRO A 56 -20.67 17.11 12.19
C PRO A 56 -19.77 18.21 11.61
N ARG A 57 -18.50 17.90 11.36
CA ARG A 57 -17.61 18.84 10.68
C ARG A 57 -18.10 18.94 9.23
N ASP A 58 -18.50 20.13 8.81
CA ASP A 58 -18.90 20.36 7.42
C ASP A 58 -17.75 19.96 6.48
N ALA A 59 -18.06 19.07 5.54
CA ALA A 59 -17.14 18.70 4.47
C ALA A 59 -17.01 19.90 3.53
N ALA A 60 -15.98 20.72 3.75
CA ALA A 60 -15.59 21.79 2.83
C ALA A 60 -14.99 21.20 1.55
#